data_AF-F2ASH6-F1
#
_entry.id   AF-F2ASH6-F1
#
_cell.length_a   1.000
_cell.length_b   1.000
_cell.length_c   1.000
_cell.angle_alpha   90.00
_cell.angle_beta   90.00
_cell.angle_gamma   90.00
#
_symmetry.space_group_name_H-M   'P 1'
#
loop_
_entity.id
_entity.type
_entity.pdbx_description
1 polymer ?
#
loop_
_entity_poly.entity_id
_entity_poly.type
_entity_poly.pdbx_seq_one_letter_code
_entity_poly.pdbx_strand_id
1 'polypeptide(L)'
;MPALLLASQQGSTALISVLVLYLVIQTIESYLITPMVQEHQVELPPAMVILAQIIGGLVFGFWGIVFATPMFAVSMLWIKQIYVEDWLES
;
A
#
# COMPACT_ATOMS: atom_id res chain seq x y z
N MET A 1 9.02 14.42 -2.88
CA MET A 1 9.73 15.22 -1.86
C MET A 1 11.11 15.74 -2.29
N PRO A 2 12.05 14.96 -2.88
CA PRO A 2 13.39 15.49 -3.24
C PRO A 2 13.37 16.59 -4.32
N ALA A 3 12.40 16.58 -5.24
CA ALA A 3 12.25 17.61 -6.27
C ALA A 3 11.97 19.02 -5.72
N LEU A 4 11.24 19.13 -4.60
CA LEU A 4 10.93 20.41 -3.95
C LEU A 4 12.17 21.03 -3.28
N LEU A 5 13.04 20.19 -2.72
CA LEU A 5 14.29 20.61 -2.10
C LEU A 5 15.30 21.10 -3.14
N LEU A 6 15.33 20.49 -4.32
CA LEU A 6 16.15 20.95 -5.44
C LEU A 6 15.62 22.27 -6.02
N ALA A 7 14.29 22.41 -6.14
CA ALA A 7 13.68 23.64 -6.63
C ALA A 7 13.86 24.82 -5.66
N SER A 8 13.99 24.57 -4.35
CA SER A 8 14.22 25.64 -3.35
C SER A 8 15.58 26.29 -3.48
N GLN A 9 16.59 25.56 -3.97
CA GLN A 9 17.92 26.12 -4.22
C GLN A 9 17.99 26.96 -5.50
N GLN A 10 17.07 26.75 -6.45
CA GLN A 10 17.08 27.44 -7.74
C GLN A 10 16.31 28.77 -7.74
N GLY A 11 15.51 29.04 -6.70
CA GLY A 11 14.76 30.30 -6.52
C GLY A 11 13.25 30.09 -6.34
N SER A 12 12.55 31.13 -5.85
CA SER A 12 11.12 31.07 -5.47
C SER A 12 10.20 30.71 -6.64
N THR A 13 10.49 31.18 -7.85
CA THR A 13 9.71 30.88 -9.07
C THR A 13 9.80 29.41 -9.49
N ALA A 14 10.99 28.80 -9.36
CA ALA A 14 11.19 27.37 -9.64
C ALA A 14 10.48 26.50 -8.59
N LEU A 15 10.49 26.92 -7.32
CA LEU A 15 9.80 26.21 -6.25
C LEU A 15 8.28 26.21 -6.43
N ILE A 16 7.68 27.37 -6.77
CA ILE A 16 6.23 27.49 -6.98
C ILE A 16 5.77 26.65 -8.18
N SER A 17 6.51 26.69 -9.29
CA SER A 17 6.16 25.91 -10.49
C SER A 17 6.24 24.41 -10.26
N VAL A 18 7.28 23.92 -9.57
CA VAL A 18 7.37 22.50 -9.19
C VAL A 18 6.28 22.11 -8.21
N LEU A 19 5.92 22.98 -7.25
CA LEU A 19 4.80 22.75 -6.33
C LEU A 19 3.48 22.56 -7.07
N VAL A 20 3.14 23.48 -7.98
CA VAL A 20 1.89 23.43 -8.76
C VAL A 20 1.85 22.17 -9.63
N LEU A 21 2.94 21.87 -10.33
CA LEU A 21 3.04 20.66 -11.15
C LEU A 21 2.84 19.39 -10.30
N TYR A 22 3.51 19.33 -9.14
CA TYR A 22 3.41 18.19 -8.23
C TYR A 22 1.98 18.02 -7.70
N LEU A 23 1.30 19.12 -7.37
CA LEU A 23 -0.07 19.10 -6.85
C LEU A 23 -1.07 18.59 -7.90
N VAL A 24 -0.89 18.98 -9.17
CA VAL A 24 -1.70 18.49 -10.28
C VAL A 24 -1.49 17.00 -10.50
N ILE A 25 -0.24 16.55 -10.58
CA ILE A 25 0.10 15.12 -10.76
C ILE A 25 -0.45 14.30 -9.60
N GLN A 26 -0.22 14.75 -8.37
CA GLN A 26 -0.65 14.04 -7.17
C GLN A 26 -2.17 13.95 -7.06
N THR A 27 -2.89 15.00 -7.51
CA THR A 27 -4.35 14.98 -7.59
C THR A 27 -4.83 13.93 -8.60
N ILE A 28 -4.21 13.88 -9.78
CA ILE A 28 -4.55 12.88 -10.81
C ILE A 28 -4.23 11.46 -10.31
N GLU A 29 -3.08 11.24 -9.69
CA GLU A 29 -2.72 9.94 -9.11
C GLU A 29 -3.71 9.52 -8.02
N SER A 30 -4.04 10.41 -7.09
CA SER A 30 -4.90 10.09 -5.95
C SER A 30 -6.37 9.84 -6.36
N TYR A 31 -6.89 10.61 -7.33
CA TYR A 31 -8.31 10.53 -7.71
C TYR A 31 -8.61 9.61 -8.90
N LEU A 32 -7.64 9.32 -9.77
CA LEU A 32 -7.86 8.49 -10.96
C LEU A 32 -7.03 7.21 -10.92
N ILE A 33 -5.72 7.32 -10.73
CA ILE A 33 -4.84 6.14 -10.81
C ILE A 33 -5.04 5.23 -9.61
N THR A 34 -5.13 5.80 -8.41
CA THR A 34 -5.30 5.06 -7.16
C THR A 34 -6.58 4.22 -7.17
N PRO A 35 -7.79 4.75 -7.48
CA PRO A 35 -8.98 3.91 -7.54
C PRO A 35 -8.93 2.86 -8.65
N MET A 36 -8.40 3.18 -9.84
CA MET A 36 -8.30 2.21 -10.94
C MET A 36 -7.36 1.03 -10.63
N VAL A 37 -6.26 1.30 -9.92
CA VAL A 37 -5.33 0.26 -9.46
C VAL A 37 -5.89 -0.51 -8.26
N GLN A 38 -6.65 0.17 -7.38
CA GLN A 38 -7.31 -0.46 -6.23
C GLN A 38 -8.47 -1.36 -6.65
N GLU A 39 -9.17 -1.07 -7.74
CA GLU A 39 -10.28 -1.89 -8.27
C GLU A 39 -9.83 -3.33 -8.64
N HIS A 40 -8.57 -3.50 -9.03
CA HIS A 40 -8.02 -4.80 -9.45
C HIS A 40 -7.43 -5.63 -8.30
N GLN A 41 -7.24 -5.04 -7.13
CA GLN A 41 -6.82 -5.76 -5.93
C GLN A 41 -8.04 -5.95 -5.06
N VAL A 42 -8.55 -7.19 -5.03
CA VAL A 42 -9.61 -7.69 -4.14
C VAL A 42 -9.73 -6.78 -2.93
N GLU A 43 -10.75 -5.93 -2.91
CA GLU A 43 -10.97 -4.94 -1.86
C GLU A 43 -11.06 -5.69 -0.53
N LEU A 44 -9.94 -5.93 0.15
CA LEU A 44 -9.95 -6.29 1.55
C LEU A 44 -10.38 -5.00 2.22
N PRO A 45 -11.65 -4.88 2.65
CA PRO A 45 -12.17 -3.60 3.11
C PRO A 45 -11.26 -3.12 4.24
N PRO A 46 -11.03 -1.80 4.41
CA PRO A 46 -10.20 -1.29 5.50
C PRO A 46 -10.61 -1.87 6.87
N ALA A 47 -11.91 -2.17 7.03
CA ALA A 47 -12.47 -2.89 8.16
C ALA A 47 -11.87 -4.31 8.38
N MET A 48 -11.61 -5.09 7.33
CA MET A 48 -10.92 -6.40 7.45
C MET A 48 -9.46 -6.25 7.89
N VAL A 49 -8.74 -5.25 7.38
CA VAL A 49 -7.35 -4.99 7.81
C VAL A 49 -7.32 -4.61 9.30
N ILE A 50 -8.22 -3.73 9.71
CA ILE A 50 -8.38 -3.33 11.12
C ILE A 50 -8.79 -4.53 11.98
N LEU A 51 -9.73 -5.36 11.53
CA LEU A 51 -10.13 -6.60 12.22
C LEU A 51 -8.96 -7.57 12.35
N ALA A 52 -8.16 -7.76 11.31
CA ALA A 52 -6.98 -8.62 11.36
C ALA A 52 -5.93 -8.08 12.32
N GLN A 53 -5.72 -6.76 12.38
CA GLN A 53 -4.83 -6.12 13.34
C GLN A 53 -5.34 -6.22 14.78
N ILE A 54 -6.66 -6.10 14.99
CA ILE A 54 -7.29 -6.25 16.32
C ILE A 54 -7.19 -7.71 16.76
N ILE A 55 -7.59 -8.67 15.93
CA ILE A 55 -7.52 -10.10 16.24
C ILE A 55 -6.07 -10.53 16.43
N GLY A 56 -5.16 -10.13 15.54
CA GLY A 56 -3.73 -10.40 15.66
C GLY A 56 -3.11 -9.76 16.91
N GLY A 57 -3.48 -8.51 17.21
CA GLY A 57 -3.06 -7.82 18.42
C GLY A 57 -3.65 -8.41 19.71
N LEU A 58 -4.85 -9.00 19.66
CA LEU A 58 -5.46 -9.68 20.80
C LEU A 58 -4.85 -11.06 21.05
N VAL A 59 -4.55 -11.83 19.99
CA VAL A 59 -3.99 -13.19 20.11
C VAL A 59 -2.51 -13.17 20.48
N PHE A 60 -1.75 -12.19 19.97
CA PHE A 60 -0.29 -12.15 20.10
C PHE A 60 0.24 -10.87 20.77
N GLY A 61 -0.63 -9.97 21.24
CA GLY A 61 -0.24 -8.70 21.87
C GLY A 61 0.46 -7.74 20.90
N PHE A 62 1.36 -6.91 21.42
CA PHE A 62 2.20 -6.00 20.63
C PHE A 62 3.00 -6.75 19.54
N TRP A 63 3.49 -7.95 19.86
CA TRP A 63 4.21 -8.79 18.91
C TRP A 63 3.33 -9.26 17.75
N GLY A 64 2.03 -9.45 17.99
CA GLY A 64 1.05 -9.74 16.96
C GLY A 64 0.95 -8.70 15.88
N ILE A 65 0.99 -7.42 16.26
CA ILE A 65 0.89 -6.30 15.31
C ILE A 65 2.17 -6.16 14.50
N VAL A 66 3.34 -6.35 15.14
CA VAL A 66 4.65 -6.27 14.47
C VAL A 66 4.86 -7.44 13.50
N PHE A 67 4.43 -8.65 13.87
CA PHE A 67 4.58 -9.84 13.05
C PHE A 67 3.37 -10.16 12.15
N ALA A 68 2.26 -9.42 12.25
CA ALA A 68 1.06 -9.65 11.42
C ALA A 68 1.37 -9.59 9.93
N THR A 69 2.10 -8.55 9.49
CA THR A 69 2.45 -8.36 8.08
C THR A 69 3.29 -9.51 7.51
N PRO A 70 4.44 -9.91 8.12
CA PRO A 70 5.20 -11.04 7.61
C PRO A 70 4.47 -12.39 7.76
N MET A 71 3.72 -12.63 8.84
CA MET A 71 2.95 -13.88 8.99
C MET A 71 1.85 -14.02 7.94
N PHE A 72 1.16 -12.92 7.59
CA PHE A 72 0.14 -12.93 6.55
C PHE A 72 0.73 -13.16 5.15
N ALA A 73 1.89 -12.59 4.87
CA ALA A 73 2.61 -12.85 3.62
C ALA A 73 3.02 -14.33 3.49
N VAL A 74 3.49 -14.94 4.58
CA VAL A 74 3.83 -16.37 4.62
C VAL A 74 2.57 -17.23 4.45
N SER A 75 1.49 -16.97 5.17
CA SER A 75 0.27 -17.77 5.02
C SER A 75 -0.30 -17.71 3.59
N MET A 76 -0.26 -16.55 2.94
CA MET A 76 -0.67 -16.40 1.53
C MET A 76 0.22 -17.22 0.58
N LEU A 77 1.53 -17.28 0.84
CA LEU A 77 2.48 -18.12 0.09
C LEU A 77 2.15 -19.60 0.23
N TRP A 78 1.86 -20.05 1.44
CA TRP A 78 1.49 -21.43 1.73
C TRP A 78 0.16 -21.81 1.07
N ILE A 79 -0.83 -20.92 1.11
CA ILE A 79 -2.11 -21.12 0.41
C ILE A 79 -1.87 -21.17 -1.09
N LYS A 80 -1.03 -20.31 -1.67
CA LYS A 80 -0.72 -20.36 -3.09
C LYS A 80 -0.01 -21.66 -3.47
N GLN A 81 0.97 -22.13 -2.70
CA GLN A 81 1.60 -23.42 -3.00
C GLN A 81 0.59 -24.57 -2.92
N ILE A 82 -0.13 -24.67 -1.80
CA ILE A 82 -1.07 -25.79 -1.58
C ILE A 82 -2.28 -25.74 -2.51
N TYR A 83 -2.76 -24.56 -2.91
CA TYR A 83 -4.01 -24.43 -3.67
C TYR A 83 -3.80 -24.15 -5.16
N VAL A 84 -2.67 -23.57 -5.56
CA VAL A 84 -2.38 -23.24 -6.97
C VAL A 84 -1.53 -24.32 -7.64
N GLU A 85 -0.58 -24.95 -6.95
CA GLU A 85 0.20 -26.05 -7.55
C GLU A 85 -0.62 -27.35 -7.61
N ASP A 86 -1.50 -27.61 -6.64
CA ASP A 86 -2.30 -28.84 -6.57
C ASP A 86 -3.46 -28.87 -7.60
N TRP A 87 -3.80 -27.72 -8.21
CA TRP A 87 -4.78 -27.61 -9.30
C TRP A 87 -4.16 -27.52 -10.70
N LEU A 88 -2.84 -27.32 -10.81
CA LEU A 88 -2.13 -27.19 -12.09
C LEU A 88 -1.43 -28.49 -12.53
N GLU A 89 -1.33 -29.50 -11.66
CA GLU A 89 -0.80 -30.84 -11.99
C GLU A 89 -1.88 -31.94 -12.12
N SER A 90 -3.18 -31.60 -12.16
CA SER A 90 -4.26 -32.54 -12.48
C SER A 90 -4.81 -32.37 -13.90
#